data_AF-A0A1W1HS03-F1
#
_entry.id   AF-A0A1W1HS03-F1
#
_cell.length_a   1.000
_cell.length_b   1.000
_cell.length_c   1.000
_cell.angle_alpha   90.00
_cell.angle_beta   90.00
_cell.angle_gamma   90.00
#
_symmetry.space_group_name_H-M   'P 1'
#
loop_
_entity.id
_entity.type
_entity.pdbx_description
1 polymer ?
#
loop_
_entity_poly.entity_id
_entity_poly.type
_entity_poly.pdbx_seq_one_letter_code
_entity_poly.pdbx_strand_id
1 'polypeptide(L)' 'MVRVVPMCELCRRVRDEGASTWGTNSWVDFPSYLARHVVPPSQVRFSRDYCSECRLSYDILKTYGG' A
#
# COMPACT_ATOMS: atom_id res chain seq x y z
N MET A 1 9.36 -0.23 -19.23
CA MET A 1 9.41 -0.32 -17.75
C MET A 1 8.21 -1.11 -17.27
N VAL A 2 8.41 -2.18 -16.50
CA VAL A 2 7.30 -2.94 -15.88
C VAL A 2 6.91 -2.20 -14.61
N ARG A 3 5.65 -1.74 -14.52
CA ARG A 3 5.16 -1.05 -13.32
C ARG A 3 4.99 -2.07 -12.20
N VAL A 4 5.85 -2.01 -11.20
CA VAL A 4 5.69 -2.80 -9.97
C VAL A 4 4.66 -2.12 -9.09
N VAL A 5 3.74 -2.90 -8.56
CA VAL A 5 2.64 -2.47 -7.71
C VAL A 5 2.97 -2.84 -6.26
N PRO A 6 3.36 -1.87 -5.41
CA PRO A 6 3.78 -2.14 -4.03
C PRO A 6 2.58 -2.55 -3.17
N MET A 7 2.73 -3.62 -2.38
CA MET A 7 1.72 -4.12 -1.45
C MET A 7 2.25 -4.09 -0.02
N CYS A 8 1.48 -3.54 0.92
CA CYS A 8 1.82 -3.54 2.35
C CYS A 8 1.89 -4.98 2.87
N GLU A 9 2.98 -5.34 3.55
CA GLU A 9 3.18 -6.70 4.09
C GLU A 9 2.17 -7.06 5.20
N LEU A 10 1.65 -6.07 5.93
CA LEU A 10 0.76 -6.30 7.07
C LEU A 10 -0.71 -6.39 6.65
N CYS A 11 -1.23 -5.36 5.97
CA CYS A 11 -2.65 -5.26 5.64
C CYS A 11 -2.98 -5.55 4.17
N ARG A 12 -1.98 -5.86 3.34
CA ARG A 12 -2.15 -6.17 1.90
C ARG A 12 -2.78 -5.06 1.06
N ARG A 13 -2.85 -3.83 1.57
CA ARG A 13 -3.20 -2.65 0.76
C ARG A 13 -2.13 -2.37 -0.27
N VAL A 14 -2.53 -1.80 -1.38
CA VAL A 14 -1.69 -1.54 -2.55
C VAL A 14 -1.48 -0.05 -2.75
N ARG A 15 -0.25 0.33 -3.13
CA ARG A 15 0.11 1.72 -3.43
C ARG A 15 -0.30 2.07 -4.86
N ASP A 16 -1.38 2.84 -4.97
CA ASP A 16 -1.85 3.46 -6.20
C ASP A 16 -1.23 4.85 -6.40
N GLU A 17 -0.07 4.89 -7.05
CA GLU A 17 0.58 6.15 -7.44
C GLU A 17 -0.07 6.81 -8.68
N GLY A 18 -1.10 6.19 -9.27
CA GLY A 18 -1.73 6.67 -10.51
C GLY A 18 -2.91 7.61 -10.31
N ALA A 19 -3.51 7.64 -9.12
CA ALA A 19 -4.81 8.28 -8.89
C ALA A 19 -4.77 9.61 -8.12
N SER A 20 -3.66 10.00 -7.49
CA SER A 20 -3.65 11.18 -6.63
C SER A 20 -3.16 12.43 -7.36
N THR A 21 -4.12 13.24 -7.81
CA THR A 21 -3.89 14.67 -8.08
C THR A 21 -3.47 15.43 -6.83
N TRP A 22 -3.71 14.93 -5.61
CA TRP A 22 -3.26 15.59 -4.38
C TRP A 22 -2.87 14.59 -3.28
N GLY A 23 -1.57 14.36 -3.13
CA GLY A 23 -0.85 14.52 -1.85
C GLY A 23 -1.11 13.60 -0.65
N THR A 24 -2.19 12.83 -0.56
CA THR A 24 -2.51 12.16 0.72
C THR A 24 -3.16 10.80 0.52
N ASN A 25 -2.48 9.75 1.01
CA ASN A 25 -2.92 8.34 1.05
C ASN A 25 -3.18 7.66 -0.31
N SER A 26 -2.09 7.33 -1.01
CA SER A 26 -2.11 6.45 -2.19
C SER A 26 -2.37 4.97 -1.89
N TRP A 27 -2.60 4.56 -0.63
CA TRP A 27 -2.79 3.16 -0.29
C TRP A 27 -4.27 2.79 -0.33
N VAL A 28 -4.64 1.84 -1.17
CA VAL A 28 -6.03 1.38 -1.38
C VAL A 28 -6.14 -0.13 -1.19
N ASP A 29 -7.34 -0.62 -0.91
CA ASP A 29 -7.57 -2.05 -0.81
C ASP A 29 -7.35 -2.74 -2.18
N PHE A 30 -6.78 -3.94 -2.16
CA PHE A 30 -6.43 -4.66 -3.38
C PHE A 30 -7.62 -4.92 -4.32
N PRO A 31 -8.82 -5.31 -3.85
CA PRO A 31 -9.99 -5.44 -4.71
C PRO A 31 -10.38 -4.13 -5.40
N SER A 32 -10.34 -3.02 -4.66
CA SER A 32 -10.64 -1.67 -5.18
C SER A 32 -9.62 -1.24 -6.25
N TYR A 33 -8.37 -1.65 -6.09
CA TYR A 33 -7.31 -1.44 -7.08
C TYR A 33 -7.54 -2.26 -8.36
N LEU A 34 -7.86 -3.55 -8.23
CA LEU A 34 -8.15 -4.43 -9.38
C LEU A 34 -9.39 -4.00 -10.17
N ALA A 35 -10.37 -3.36 -9.51
CA ALA A 35 -11.53 -2.80 -10.21
C ALA A 35 -11.18 -1.66 -11.18
N ARG A 36 -10.02 -1.01 -10.98
CA ARG A 36 -9.56 0.15 -11.79
C ARG A 36 -8.37 -0.18 -12.68
N HIS A 37 -7.64 -1.26 -12.37
CA HIS A 37 -6.39 -1.61 -13.03
C HIS A 37 -6.33 -3.11 -13.35
N VAL A 38 -5.95 -3.44 -14.58
CA VAL A 38 -5.60 -4.81 -14.96
C VAL A 38 -4.13 -5.03 -14.59
N VAL A 39 -3.90 -5.74 -13.49
CA VAL A 39 -2.54 -6.00 -12.98
C VAL A 39 -2.27 -7.50 -12.93
N PRO A 40 -1.27 -8.00 -13.68
CA PRO A 40 -0.81 -9.37 -13.58
C PRO A 40 -0.27 -9.67 -12.17
N PRO A 41 -0.45 -10.90 -11.64
CA PRO A 41 0.09 -11.28 -10.33
C PRO A 41 1.61 -11.06 -10.20
N SER A 42 2.37 -11.19 -11.30
CA SER A 42 3.81 -10.97 -11.33
C SER A 42 4.26 -9.53 -11.09
N GLN A 43 3.33 -8.56 -11.18
CA GLN A 43 3.61 -7.15 -10.96
C GLN A 43 3.35 -6.70 -9.53
N VAL A 44 2.61 -7.48 -8.73
CA VAL A 44 2.34 -7.17 -7.32
C VAL A 44 3.49 -7.70 -6.47
N ARG A 45 4.16 -6.80 -5.75
CA ARG A 45 5.26 -7.17 -4.85
C ARG A 45 5.06 -6.55 -3.49
N PHE A 46 5.40 -7.31 -2.45
CA PHE A 46 5.45 -6.77 -1.11
C PHE A 46 6.45 -5.61 -1.03
N SER A 47 5.99 -4.52 -0.45
CA SER A 47 6.72 -3.30 -0.19
C SER A 47 7.46 -3.44 1.14
N ARG A 48 8.72 -2.98 1.17
CA ARG A 48 9.46 -2.84 2.43
C ARG A 48 8.84 -1.80 3.37
N ASP A 49 8.09 -0.86 2.80
CA ASP A 49 7.35 0.15 3.57
C ASP A 49 5.92 -0.31 3.83
N TYR A 50 5.48 -0.08 5.06
CA TYR A 50 4.07 -0.26 5.46
C TYR A 50 3.19 0.87 4.92
N CYS A 51 1.89 0.59 4.76
CA CYS A 51 0.92 1.66 4.52
C CYS A 51 0.88 2.63 5.71
N SER A 52 0.34 3.83 5.49
CA SER A 52 0.27 4.89 6.51
C SER A 52 -0.40 4.42 7.81
N GLU A 53 -1.48 3.65 7.71
CA GLU A 53 -2.15 3.08 8.89
C GLU A 53 -1.28 2.08 9.64
N CYS A 54 -0.67 1.12 8.95
CA CYS A 54 0.19 0.13 9.58
C CYS A 54 1.46 0.75 10.18
N ARG A 55 2.01 1.77 9.52
CA ARG A 55 3.13 2.56 10.05
C ARG A 55 2.72 3.30 11.32
N LEU A 56 1.57 3.97 11.32
CA LEU A 56 1.06 4.67 12.50
C LEU A 56 0.82 3.69 13.66
N SER A 57 0.20 2.54 13.41
CA SER A 57 -0.01 1.52 14.44
C SER A 57 1.31 1.01 15.00
N TYR A 58 2.32 0.79 14.16
CA TYR A 58 3.66 0.39 14.60
C TYR A 58 4.30 1.48 15.47
N ASP A 59 4.23 2.74 15.05
CA ASP A 59 4.78 3.88 15.80
C ASP A 59 4.09 4.05 17.16
N ILE A 60 2.75 3.88 17.23
CA ILE A 60 1.98 3.90 18.48
C ILE A 60 2.43 2.77 19.41
N LEU A 61 2.50 1.53 18.90
CA LEU A 61 2.93 0.37 19.70
C LEU A 61 4.35 0.55 20.22
N LYS A 62 5.26 1.08 19.40
CA LYS A 62 6.63 1.37 19.80
C LYS A 62 6.71 2.46 20.88
N THR A 63 5.81 3.45 20.82
CA THR A 63 5.83 4.60 21.74
C THR A 63 5.16 4.29 23.08
N TYR A 64 4.09 3.49 23.08
CA TYR A 64 3.22 3.30 24.26
C TYR A 64 3.08 1.84 24.72
N GLY A 65 3.61 0.87 23.99
CA GLY A 65 3.49 -0.56 24.30
C GLY A 65 4.59 -1.12 25.23
N GLY A 66 5.28 -0.26 25.98
CA GLY A 66 6.36 -0.61 26.92
C GLY A 66 5.93 -0.55 28.37
#